data_AF-A0A950L6D5-F1
#
_entry.id   AF-A0A950L6D5-F1
#
_cell.length_a   1.000
_cell.length_b   1.000
_cell.length_c   1.000
_cell.angle_alpha   90.00
_cell.angle_beta   90.00
_cell.angle_gamma   90.00
#
_symmetry.space_group_name_H-M   'P 1'
#
loop_
_entity.id
_entity.type
_entity.pdbx_description
1 polymer ?
#
loop_
_entity_poly.entity_id
_entity_poly.type
_entity_poly.pdbx_seq_one_letter_code
_entity_poly.pdbx_strand_id
1 'polypeptide(L)'
;MSLAFICSTCGTQFAPSDGPPPACPICQDERQYIGAAGQSWTTMGELRRSHRTVWGRHEPGLVGLGTTPDFAIGQRALLVRTGAGLVMWDCISLIDDAAIELVAALGGLHAIAISHPHYYASMVEWSRAFGDVPIWLHA
;
A
#
# COMPACT_ATOMS: atom_id res chain seq x y z
N MET A 1 11.06 -11.10 -17.52
CA MET A 1 11.06 -9.74 -16.97
C MET A 1 10.43 -9.86 -15.60
N SER A 2 11.21 -9.65 -14.55
CA SER A 2 10.81 -9.93 -13.17
C SER A 2 9.77 -8.89 -12.72
N LEU A 3 8.68 -9.35 -12.09
CA LEU A 3 7.54 -8.51 -11.66
C LEU A 3 7.31 -8.66 -10.16
N ALA A 4 6.97 -7.56 -9.50
CA ALA A 4 6.50 -7.59 -8.12
C ALA A 4 5.00 -7.96 -8.08
N PHE A 5 4.69 -9.07 -7.43
CA PHE A 5 3.32 -9.57 -7.30
C PHE A 5 2.66 -9.09 -6.02
N ILE A 6 1.37 -8.79 -6.10
CA ILE A 6 0.53 -8.32 -5.00
C ILE A 6 -0.48 -9.41 -4.69
N CYS A 7 -0.55 -9.84 -3.42
CA CYS A 7 -1.57 -10.79 -3.00
C CYS A 7 -2.95 -10.13 -3.07
N SER A 8 -3.87 -10.70 -3.85
CA SER A 8 -5.20 -10.10 -4.04
C SER A 8 -6.06 -10.11 -2.77
N THR A 9 -5.72 -10.94 -1.78
CA THR A 9 -6.45 -11.01 -0.50
C THR A 9 -5.97 -9.97 0.50
N CYS A 10 -4.68 -9.93 0.85
CA CYS A 10 -4.17 -9.00 1.86
C CYS A 10 -3.56 -7.71 1.28
N GLY A 11 -3.29 -7.64 -0.02
CA GLY A 11 -2.71 -6.48 -0.68
C GLY A 11 -1.19 -6.34 -0.52
N THR A 12 -0.51 -7.25 0.17
CA THR A 12 0.95 -7.16 0.30
C THR A 12 1.65 -7.49 -1.01
N GLN A 13 2.59 -6.62 -1.40
CA GLN A 13 3.48 -6.79 -2.53
C GLN A 13 4.76 -7.53 -2.11
N PHE A 14 5.21 -8.43 -2.96
CA PHE A 14 6.43 -9.21 -2.77
C PHE A 14 7.53 -8.77 -3.74
N ALA A 15 8.77 -9.13 -3.40
CA ALA A 15 9.93 -8.85 -4.22
C ALA A 15 9.74 -9.37 -5.67
N PRO A 16 10.34 -8.70 -6.67
CA PRO A 16 10.22 -9.13 -8.05
C PRO A 16 10.66 -10.58 -8.28
N SER A 17 9.86 -11.33 -9.04
CA SER A 17 10.14 -12.72 -9.43
C SER A 17 9.61 -13.02 -10.84
N ASP A 18 10.01 -14.15 -11.43
CA ASP A 18 9.54 -14.56 -12.78
C ASP A 18 8.09 -15.07 -12.78
N GLY A 19 7.56 -15.42 -11.61
CA GLY A 19 6.17 -15.83 -11.39
C GLY A 19 5.73 -15.49 -9.97
N PRO A 20 4.43 -15.56 -9.67
CA PRO A 20 3.92 -15.22 -8.34
C PRO A 20 4.53 -16.14 -7.26
N PRO A 21 4.67 -15.67 -6.01
CA PRO A 21 5.11 -16.52 -4.92
C PRO A 21 4.19 -17.75 -4.78
N PRO A 22 4.71 -18.89 -4.31
CA PRO A 22 3.91 -20.11 -4.16
C PRO A 22 2.81 -19.95 -3.10
N ALA A 23 3.03 -19.08 -2.11
CA ALA A 23 2.10 -18.77 -1.05
C ALA A 23 2.33 -17.37 -0.48
N CYS A 24 1.33 -16.81 0.18
CA CYS A 24 1.41 -15.54 0.89
C CYS A 24 1.53 -15.87 2.38
N PRO A 25 2.72 -15.69 2.99
CA PRO A 25 2.93 -16.03 4.40
C PRO A 25 2.01 -15.22 5.32
N ILE A 26 1.62 -14.02 4.91
CA ILE A 26 0.70 -13.16 5.66
C ILE A 26 -0.73 -13.75 5.65
N CYS A 27 -1.21 -14.27 4.53
CA CYS A 27 -2.54 -14.90 4.45
C CYS A 27 -2.57 -16.31 5.07
N GLN A 28 -1.41 -16.96 5.19
CA GLN A 28 -1.28 -18.25 5.86
C GLN A 28 -1.08 -18.13 7.38
N ASP A 29 -0.81 -16.92 7.89
CA ASP A 29 -0.84 -16.64 9.33
C ASP A 29 -2.29 -16.82 9.84
N GLU A 30 -2.43 -17.43 11.02
CA GLU A 30 -3.72 -17.73 11.65
C GLU A 30 -4.60 -16.49 11.91
N ARG A 31 -3.99 -15.30 11.94
CA ARG A 31 -4.67 -14.01 12.13
C ARG A 31 -5.22 -13.44 10.84
N GLN A 32 -5.11 -14.17 9.74
CA GLN A 32 -5.66 -13.80 8.43
C GLN A 32 -6.37 -14.98 7.78
N TYR A 33 -6.74 -14.82 6.52
CA TYR A 33 -7.39 -15.86 5.73
C TYR A 33 -6.83 -15.89 4.29
N ILE A 34 -6.99 -17.05 3.67
CA ILE A 34 -6.89 -17.23 2.22
C ILE A 34 -8.29 -16.96 1.65
N GLY A 35 -8.37 -16.23 0.54
CA GLY A 35 -9.64 -15.95 -0.13
C GLY A 35 -10.43 -17.23 -0.48
N ALA A 36 -11.75 -17.13 -0.56
CA ALA A 36 -12.62 -18.29 -0.80
C ALA A 36 -12.32 -19.05 -2.10
N ALA A 37 -11.80 -18.36 -3.12
CA ALA A 37 -11.35 -18.94 -4.39
C ALA A 37 -9.90 -19.46 -4.35
N GLY A 38 -9.30 -19.56 -3.17
CA GLY A 38 -7.89 -19.82 -2.99
C GLY A 38 -7.05 -18.56 -3.12
N GLN A 39 -5.74 -18.76 -3.18
CA GLN A 39 -4.78 -17.67 -3.27
C GLN A 39 -4.66 -17.18 -4.72
N SER A 40 -4.73 -15.86 -4.90
CA SER A 40 -4.54 -15.21 -6.18
C SER A 40 -3.62 -14.00 -6.07
N TRP A 41 -3.13 -13.59 -7.23
CA TRP A 41 -2.08 -12.60 -7.37
C TRP A 41 -2.45 -11.62 -8.47
N THR A 42 -2.02 -10.37 -8.29
CA THR A 42 -2.08 -9.32 -9.31
C THR A 42 -0.77 -8.55 -9.32
N THR A 43 -0.70 -7.48 -10.10
CA THR A 43 0.45 -6.59 -10.22
C THR A 43 0.01 -5.14 -10.09
N MET A 44 0.95 -4.23 -9.79
CA MET A 44 0.66 -2.79 -9.75
C MET A 44 0.06 -2.30 -11.08
N GLY A 45 0.59 -2.79 -12.21
CA GLY A 45 0.10 -2.44 -13.53
C GLY A 45 -1.33 -2.92 -13.81
N GLU A 46 -1.75 -4.06 -13.26
CA GLU A 46 -3.13 -4.54 -13.33
C GLU A 46 -4.08 -3.73 -12.45
N LEU A 47 -3.65 -3.41 -11.22
CA LEU A 47 -4.44 -2.58 -10.32
C LEU A 47 -4.70 -1.21 -10.93
N ARG A 48 -3.68 -0.53 -11.47
CA ARG A 48 -3.82 0.78 -12.13
C ARG A 48 -4.81 0.80 -13.30
N ARG A 49 -5.08 -0.33 -13.96
CA ARG A 49 -6.04 -0.40 -15.07
C ARG A 49 -7.50 -0.45 -14.62
N SER A 50 -7.75 -0.88 -13.38
CA SER A 50 -9.09 -1.22 -12.90
C SER A 50 -9.47 -0.49 -11.61
N HIS A 51 -8.49 0.07 -10.92
CA HIS A 51 -8.64 0.75 -9.64
C HIS A 51 -7.98 2.13 -9.70
N ARG A 52 -8.44 3.02 -8.84
CA ARG A 52 -7.84 4.35 -8.61
C ARG A 52 -7.75 4.64 -7.13
N THR A 53 -6.81 5.49 -6.76
CA THR A 53 -6.75 6.03 -5.41
C THR A 53 -7.90 7.00 -5.19
N VAL A 54 -8.54 6.91 -4.03
CA VAL A 54 -9.50 7.89 -3.53
C VAL A 54 -9.00 8.46 -2.22
N TRP A 55 -9.39 9.69 -1.92
CA TRP A 55 -8.95 10.36 -0.70
C TRP A 55 -10.06 11.20 -0.09
N GLY A 56 -9.94 11.46 1.21
CA GLY A 56 -10.85 12.31 1.95
C GLY A 56 -10.18 12.92 3.16
N ARG A 57 -10.48 14.18 3.46
CA ARG A 57 -10.00 14.84 4.69
C ARG A 57 -10.85 14.41 5.87
N HIS A 58 -10.22 13.90 6.92
CA HIS A 58 -10.90 13.57 8.18
C HIS A 58 -10.96 14.79 9.10
N GLU A 59 -9.85 15.52 9.19
CA GLU A 59 -9.71 16.74 9.99
C GLU A 59 -8.52 17.58 9.47
N PRO A 60 -8.30 18.82 9.95
CA PRO A 60 -7.13 19.61 9.54
C PRO A 60 -5.82 18.86 9.80
N GLY A 61 -5.03 18.63 8.75
CA GLY A 61 -3.76 17.90 8.84
C GLY A 61 -3.87 16.38 8.73
N LEU A 62 -5.06 15.81 8.56
CA LEU A 62 -5.27 14.36 8.42
C LEU A 62 -6.10 14.02 7.18
N VAL A 63 -5.48 13.31 6.23
CA VAL A 63 -6.12 12.85 4.99
C VAL A 63 -6.06 11.32 4.90
N GLY A 64 -7.18 10.68 4.65
CA GLY A 64 -7.23 9.24 4.38
C GLY A 64 -7.05 8.95 2.89
N LEU A 65 -6.32 7.88 2.57
CA LEU A 65 -6.22 7.29 1.24
C LEU A 65 -6.85 5.89 1.25
N GLY A 66 -7.60 5.59 0.20
CA GLY A 66 -8.15 4.26 -0.08
C GLY A 66 -8.06 3.93 -1.56
N THR A 67 -8.53 2.74 -1.92
CA THR A 67 -8.58 2.27 -3.30
C THR A 67 -10.04 2.03 -3.70
N THR A 68 -10.43 2.44 -4.90
CA THR A 68 -11.76 2.14 -5.45
C THR A 68 -11.65 1.53 -6.86
N PRO A 69 -12.38 0.46 -7.20
CA PRO A 69 -13.21 -0.38 -6.31
C PRO A 69 -12.44 -0.93 -5.10
N ASP A 70 -13.14 -1.47 -4.10
CA ASP A 70 -12.47 -2.00 -2.91
C ASP A 70 -11.50 -3.13 -3.32
N PHE A 71 -10.30 -3.10 -2.74
CA PHE A 71 -9.25 -4.07 -3.03
C PHE A 71 -8.73 -4.69 -1.73
N ALA A 72 -8.38 -5.98 -1.80
CA ALA A 72 -7.84 -6.75 -0.70
C ALA A 72 -8.75 -6.65 0.55
N ILE A 73 -8.16 -6.44 1.72
CA ILE A 73 -8.85 -6.29 3.01
C ILE A 73 -9.43 -4.87 3.23
N GLY A 74 -9.57 -4.06 2.17
CA GLY A 74 -10.05 -2.68 2.29
C GLY A 74 -9.05 -1.78 3.02
N GLN A 75 -7.77 -1.88 2.67
CA GLN A 75 -6.70 -1.10 3.29
C GLN A 75 -6.98 0.42 3.20
N ARG A 76 -6.63 1.13 4.26
CA ARG A 76 -6.65 2.60 4.32
C ARG A 76 -5.35 3.09 4.93
N ALA A 77 -4.70 4.03 4.24
CA ALA A 77 -3.55 4.76 4.78
C ALA A 77 -3.99 6.14 5.27
N LEU A 78 -3.27 6.71 6.24
CA LEU A 78 -3.49 8.07 6.72
C LEU A 78 -2.26 8.91 6.47
N LEU A 79 -2.42 10.04 5.78
CA LEU A 79 -1.41 11.07 5.64
C LEU A 79 -1.55 12.06 6.80
N VAL A 80 -0.57 12.07 7.68
CA VAL A 80 -0.54 12.86 8.92
C VAL A 80 0.47 13.99 8.77
N ARG A 81 0.02 15.24 8.86
CA ARG A 81 0.91 16.40 8.87
C ARG A 81 1.52 16.57 10.26
N THR A 82 2.85 16.60 10.33
CA THR A 82 3.61 16.84 11.56
C THR A 82 4.52 18.05 11.41
N GLY A 83 5.16 18.48 12.50
CA GLY A 83 6.21 19.52 12.44
C GLY A 83 7.46 19.09 11.67
N ALA A 84 7.66 17.79 11.45
CA ALA A 84 8.80 17.21 10.73
C ALA A 84 8.47 16.82 9.27
N GLY A 85 7.26 17.13 8.79
CA GLY A 85 6.79 16.76 7.45
C GLY A 85 5.57 15.85 7.45
N LEU A 86 5.19 15.37 6.27
CA LEU A 86 4.04 14.47 6.10
C LEU A 86 4.48 13.02 6.31
N VAL A 87 3.79 12.32 7.20
CA VAL A 87 4.04 10.89 7.48
C VAL A 87 2.83 10.09 7.01
N MET A 88 3.08 8.97 6.34
CA MET A 88 2.03 7.99 6.04
C MET A 88 1.98 6.97 7.18
N TRP A 89 0.84 6.89 7.85
CA TRP A 89 0.52 5.83 8.79
C TRP A 89 -0.22 4.70 8.06
N ASP A 90 0.31 3.49 8.20
CA ASP A 90 -0.02 2.33 7.39
C ASP A 90 0.18 2.59 5.88
N CYS A 91 -0.35 1.74 5.00
CA CYS A 91 -0.16 1.89 3.54
C CYS A 91 -1.33 1.25 2.76
N ILE A 92 -1.45 1.61 1.49
CA ILE A 92 -2.38 0.98 0.54
C ILE A 92 -1.60 0.37 -0.62
N SER A 93 -2.19 -0.66 -1.24
CA SER A 93 -1.53 -1.42 -2.31
C SER A 93 -1.32 -0.59 -3.58
N LEU A 94 -2.30 0.23 -3.95
CA LEU A 94 -2.24 1.01 -5.18
C LEU A 94 -1.47 2.31 -4.96
N ILE A 95 -0.53 2.58 -5.87
CA ILE A 95 0.04 3.91 -6.09
C ILE A 95 -0.19 4.29 -7.55
N ASP A 96 -0.90 5.38 -7.81
CA ASP A 96 -1.17 5.93 -9.14
C ASP A 96 -0.75 7.40 -9.21
N ASP A 97 -0.72 7.96 -10.42
CA ASP A 97 -0.22 9.32 -10.65
C ASP A 97 -1.02 10.36 -9.85
N ALA A 98 -2.34 10.17 -9.74
CA ALA A 98 -3.21 11.05 -8.95
C ALA A 98 -2.87 11.03 -7.44
N ALA A 99 -2.52 9.86 -6.89
CA ALA A 99 -2.05 9.78 -5.51
C ALA A 99 -0.70 10.47 -5.31
N ILE A 100 0.21 10.32 -6.28
CA ILE A 100 1.52 10.98 -6.24
C ILE A 100 1.36 12.50 -6.25
N GLU A 101 0.55 13.02 -7.17
CA GLU A 101 0.24 14.45 -7.28
C GLU A 101 -0.38 15.01 -5.99
N LEU A 102 -1.34 14.28 -5.41
CA LEU A 102 -1.96 14.66 -4.14
C LEU A 102 -0.93 14.79 -3.02
N VAL A 103 -0.10 13.77 -2.83
CA VAL A 103 0.89 13.74 -1.74
C VAL A 103 1.98 14.79 -1.97
N ALA A 104 2.40 15.00 -3.22
CA ALA A 104 3.32 16.10 -3.57
C ALA A 104 2.71 17.46 -3.23
N ALA A 105 1.43 17.71 -3.57
CA ALA A 105 0.73 18.94 -3.24
C ALA A 105 0.57 19.17 -1.73
N LEU A 106 0.58 18.09 -0.93
CA LEU A 106 0.55 18.18 0.54
C LEU A 106 1.92 18.47 1.17
N GLY A 107 2.99 18.52 0.36
CA GLY A 107 4.36 18.80 0.79
C GLY A 107 5.33 17.62 0.65
N GLY A 108 4.93 16.55 -0.04
CA GLY A 108 5.73 15.34 -0.20
C GLY A 108 5.74 14.44 1.04
N LEU A 109 6.04 13.16 0.83
CA LEU A 109 6.11 12.18 1.91
C LEU A 109 7.50 12.19 2.55
N HIS A 110 7.58 12.06 3.88
CA HIS A 110 8.85 12.10 4.62
C HIS A 110 9.17 10.79 5.35
N ALA A 111 8.15 10.00 5.66
CA ALA A 111 8.29 8.68 6.25
C ALA A 111 7.02 7.85 6.07
N ILE A 112 7.17 6.54 6.14
CA ILE A 112 6.06 5.57 6.24
C ILE A 112 6.24 4.85 7.56
N ALA A 113 5.19 4.76 8.37
CA ALA A 113 5.17 3.95 9.58
C ALA A 113 4.07 2.90 9.45
N ILE A 114 4.42 1.62 9.58
CA ILE A 114 3.45 0.53 9.43
C ILE A 114 3.14 -0.09 10.78
N SER A 115 1.85 -0.23 11.08
CA SER A 115 1.39 -0.81 12.34
C SER A 115 1.60 -2.33 12.42
N HIS A 116 1.34 -3.06 11.32
CA HIS A 116 1.46 -4.53 11.27
C HIS A 116 1.48 -5.07 9.82
N PRO A 117 1.86 -6.35 9.59
CA PRO A 117 2.16 -6.88 8.25
C PRO A 117 1.05 -6.78 7.19
N HIS A 118 -0.22 -6.76 7.58
CA HIS A 118 -1.35 -6.60 6.65
C HIS A 118 -1.37 -5.24 5.92
N TYR A 119 -0.62 -4.27 6.44
CA TYR A 119 -0.48 -2.94 5.85
C TYR A 119 0.90 -2.72 5.22
N TYR A 120 1.74 -3.76 5.07
CA TYR A 120 2.95 -3.63 4.25
C TYR A 120 2.63 -3.22 2.82
N ALA A 121 1.50 -3.71 2.28
CA ALA A 121 0.92 -3.24 1.04
C ALA A 121 2.00 -3.11 -0.08
N SER A 122 2.13 -1.94 -0.71
CA SER A 122 3.23 -1.60 -1.61
C SER A 122 4.16 -0.52 -1.02
N MET A 123 4.43 -0.57 0.29
CA MET A 123 5.23 0.43 1.02
C MET A 123 6.58 0.76 0.36
N VAL A 124 7.20 -0.19 -0.33
CA VAL A 124 8.45 0.02 -1.07
C VAL A 124 8.25 0.91 -2.30
N GLU A 125 7.15 0.73 -3.04
CA GLU A 125 6.83 1.57 -4.20
C GLU A 125 6.45 2.99 -3.76
N TRP A 126 5.73 3.12 -2.65
CA TRP A 126 5.48 4.41 -2.00
C TRP A 126 6.77 5.08 -1.55
N SER A 127 7.67 4.35 -0.90
CA SER A 127 8.97 4.90 -0.47
C SER A 127 9.78 5.42 -1.67
N ARG A 128 9.92 4.61 -2.73
CA ARG A 128 10.63 4.96 -3.96
C ARG A 128 10.04 6.18 -4.66
N ALA A 129 8.71 6.27 -4.76
CA ALA A 129 8.02 7.38 -5.42
C ALA A 129 8.31 8.74 -4.78
N PHE A 130 8.73 8.77 -3.51
CA PHE A 130 9.07 9.98 -2.77
C PHE A 130 10.56 10.07 -2.39
N GLY A 131 11.45 9.40 -3.14
CA GLY A 131 12.90 9.51 -2.95
C GLY A 131 13.45 8.61 -1.86
N ASP A 132 12.97 7.37 -1.80
CA ASP A 132 13.41 6.33 -0.86
C ASP A 132 13.25 6.74 0.61
N VAL A 133 12.11 7.34 0.94
CA VAL A 133 11.79 7.76 2.31
C VAL A 133 11.80 6.58 3.28
N PRO A 134 12.22 6.77 4.54
CA PRO A 134 12.33 5.69 5.51
C PRO A 134 10.98 5.01 5.76
N ILE A 135 11.02 3.68 5.88
CA ILE A 135 9.92 2.82 6.28
C ILE A 135 10.22 2.30 7.68
N TRP A 136 9.36 2.63 8.64
CA TRP A 136 9.47 2.24 10.04
C TRP A 136 8.55 1.05 10.33
N LEU A 137 9.16 -0.04 10.79
CA LEU A 137 8.49 -1.27 11.20
C LEU A 137 8.77 -1.53 12.68
N HIS A 138 7.89 -2.28 13.35
CA HIS A 138 8.18 -2.83 14.68
C HIS A 138 9.41 -3.77 14.64
N ALA A 139 10.15 -3.83 15.75
CA ALA A 139 11.30 -4.72 15.93
C ALA A 139 10.90 -6.17 16.21
#